data_AF-A0AAJ4CTN4-F1
#
_entry.id   AF-A0AAJ4CTN4-F1
#
_cell.length_a   1.000
_cell.length_b   1.000
_cell.length_c   1.000
_cell.angle_alpha   90.00
_cell.angle_beta   90.00
_cell.angle_gamma   90.00
#
_symmetry.space_group_name_H-M   'P 1'
#
loop_
_entity.id
_entity.type
_entity.pdbx_description
1 polymer ?
#
loop_
_entity_poly.entity_id
_entity_poly.type
_entity_poly.pdbx_seq_one_letter_code
_entity_poly.pdbx_strand_id
1 'polypeptide(L)' 'MSVTTLNLVQKPSSAISKTQRRYKVGYVPNFGDTSTPALNISGKWLREAGFDTGTRVSAEISEGCIVLRVDKS' A
#
# COMPACT_ATOMS: atom_id res chain seq x y z
N MET A 1 12.17 -34.70 30.90
CA MET A 1 11.85 -33.27 31.05
C MET A 1 11.66 -32.72 29.65
N SER A 2 10.46 -32.24 29.37
CA SER A 2 9.93 -31.86 28.05
C SER A 2 10.51 -30.52 27.58
N VAL A 3 10.59 -30.32 26.25
CA VAL A 3 9.91 -29.19 25.57
C VAL A 3 9.79 -29.53 24.08
N THR A 4 8.56 -29.81 23.66
CA THR A 4 8.15 -29.91 22.26
C THR A 4 7.83 -28.50 21.78
N THR A 5 8.64 -27.94 20.89
CA THR A 5 8.33 -26.65 20.26
C THR A 5 7.28 -26.88 19.16
N LEU A 6 6.07 -26.38 19.38
CA LEU A 6 5.03 -26.33 18.35
C LEU A 6 5.45 -25.30 17.29
N ASN A 7 5.78 -25.79 16.09
CA ASN A 7 5.80 -24.95 14.90
C ASN A 7 4.37 -24.43 14.67
N LEU A 8 4.11 -23.20 15.09
CA LEU A 8 2.96 -22.44 14.61
C LEU A 8 3.15 -22.26 13.10
N VAL A 9 2.47 -23.09 12.31
CA VAL A 9 2.12 -22.78 10.94
C VAL A 9 1.48 -21.40 11.00
N GLN A 10 2.22 -20.37 10.61
CA GLN A 10 1.64 -19.08 10.30
C GLN A 10 0.68 -19.36 9.14
N LYS A 11 -0.61 -19.43 9.46
CA LYS A 11 -1.70 -19.44 8.48
C LYS A 11 -1.35 -18.35 7.47
N PRO A 12 -1.17 -18.64 6.17
CA PRO A 12 -0.92 -17.58 5.21
C PRO A 12 -2.16 -16.69 5.24
N SER A 13 -2.02 -15.55 5.91
CA SER A 13 -3.02 -14.49 5.90
C SER A 13 -3.06 -14.04 4.45
N SER A 14 -4.01 -14.61 3.70
CA SER A 14 -4.42 -14.24 2.34
C SER A 14 -3.27 -13.67 1.52
N ALA A 15 -2.42 -14.56 1.00
CA ALA A 15 -1.30 -14.18 0.14
C ALA A 15 -1.80 -13.33 -1.03
N ILE A 16 -1.64 -12.02 -0.93
CA ILE A 16 -1.92 -11.07 -2.00
C ILE A 16 -1.00 -11.45 -3.14
N SER A 17 -1.54 -12.12 -4.15
CA SER A 17 -0.76 -12.88 -5.13
C SER A 17 0.04 -12.02 -6.12
N LYS A 18 0.10 -10.70 -5.94
CA LYS A 18 0.93 -9.76 -6.73
C LYS A 18 1.35 -8.56 -5.87
N THR A 19 2.40 -8.72 -5.07
CA THR A 19 2.86 -7.76 -4.05
C THR A 19 3.45 -6.45 -4.60
N GLN A 20 3.83 -6.40 -5.88
CA GLN A 20 4.48 -5.22 -6.46
C GLN A 20 3.82 -4.80 -7.77
N ARG A 21 3.50 -3.50 -7.88
CA ARG A 21 2.95 -2.88 -9.08
C ARG A 21 3.81 -1.68 -9.45
N ARG A 22 4.09 -1.52 -10.75
CA ARG A 22 4.89 -0.41 -11.28
C ARG A 22 3.95 0.70 -11.75
N TYR A 23 4.22 1.92 -11.30
CA TYR A 23 3.51 3.13 -11.68
C TYR A 23 4.49 4.15 -12.24
N LYS A 24 3.97 5.10 -13.02
CA LYS A 24 4.73 6.28 -13.46
C LYS A 24 4.15 7.50 -12.76
N VAL A 25 5.04 8.39 -12.32
CA VAL A 25 4.65 9.72 -11.88
C VAL A 25 4.19 10.48 -13.11
N GLY A 26 2.97 11.01 -13.07
CA GLY A 26 2.41 11.89 -14.07
C GLY A 26 2.21 13.29 -13.49
N TYR A 27 1.21 13.99 -14.01
CA TYR A 27 0.75 15.28 -13.51
C TYR A 27 -0.78 15.31 -13.51
N VAL A 28 -1.39 16.16 -12.68
CA VAL A 28 -2.83 16.45 -12.78
C VAL A 28 -3.02 17.50 -13.86
N PRO A 29 -3.80 17.26 -14.93
CA PRO A 29 -4.04 18.27 -15.95
C PRO A 29 -4.78 19.46 -15.33
N ASN A 30 -4.08 20.59 -15.17
CA ASN A 30 -4.67 21.84 -14.70
C ASN A 30 -4.43 22.93 -15.76
N PHE A 31 -5.29 22.98 -16.78
CA PHE A 31 -5.21 23.98 -17.87
C PHE A 31 -3.83 24.06 -18.56
N GLY A 32 -3.13 22.93 -18.70
CA GLY A 32 -1.81 22.87 -19.33
C GLY A 32 -0.62 23.02 -18.37
N ASP A 33 -0.87 23.26 -17.08
CA ASP A 33 0.17 23.16 -16.06
C ASP A 33 0.54 21.68 -15.82
N THR A 34 1.82 21.36 -16.05
CA THR A 34 2.42 20.04 -15.85
C THR A 34 3.49 20.04 -14.77
N SER A 35 3.67 21.17 -14.08
CA SER A 35 4.71 21.34 -13.06
C SER A 35 4.43 20.56 -11.77
N THR A 36 3.17 20.27 -11.48
CA THR A 36 2.76 19.56 -10.27
C THR A 36 2.77 18.05 -10.49
N PRO A 37 3.68 17.28 -9.84
CA PRO A 37 3.73 15.84 -9.99
C PRO A 37 2.55 15.16 -9.30
N ALA A 38 2.07 14.07 -9.90
CA ALA A 38 0.97 13.28 -9.38
C ALA A 38 1.28 11.78 -9.50
N LEU A 39 1.11 11.05 -8.41
CA LEU A 39 1.18 9.60 -8.39
C LEU A 39 -0.23 9.03 -8.16
N ASN A 40 -0.85 8.52 -9.23
CA ASN A 40 -2.18 7.92 -9.14
C ASN A 40 -2.07 6.40 -8.98
N ILE A 41 -2.49 5.90 -7.82
CA ILE A 41 -2.57 4.48 -7.52
C ILE A 41 -4.05 4.10 -7.49
N SER A 42 -4.47 3.24 -8.42
CA SER A 42 -5.87 2.82 -8.53
C SER A 42 -6.01 1.32 -8.79
N GLY A 43 -7.20 0.80 -8.49
CA GLY A 43 -7.61 -0.58 -8.78
C GLY A 43 -8.24 -1.30 -7.58
N LYS A 44 -9.01 -2.35 -7.87
CA LYS A 44 -9.73 -3.15 -6.85
C LYS A 44 -8.81 -3.75 -5.78
N TRP A 45 -7.55 -4.01 -6.14
CA TRP A 45 -6.51 -4.55 -5.26
C TRP A 45 -6.22 -3.65 -4.04
N LEU A 46 -6.55 -2.35 -4.10
CA LEU A 46 -6.43 -1.45 -2.95
C LEU A 46 -7.32 -1.89 -1.79
N ARG A 47 -8.54 -2.36 -2.07
CA ARG A 47 -9.43 -2.92 -1.03
C ARG A 47 -8.84 -4.19 -0.41
N GLU A 48 -8.25 -5.06 -1.21
CA GLU A 48 -7.56 -6.27 -0.72
C GLU A 48 -6.37 -5.92 0.20
N ALA A 49 -5.74 -4.78 -0.03
CA ALA A 49 -4.66 -4.23 0.81
C ALA A 49 -5.16 -3.38 2.00
N GLY A 50 -6.48 -3.25 2.20
CA GLY A 50 -7.09 -2.49 3.30
C GLY A 50 -7.34 -1.00 3.03
N PHE A 51 -7.05 -0.51 1.82
CA PHE A 51 -7.28 0.88 1.41
C PHE A 51 -8.69 1.01 0.80
N ASP A 52 -9.74 0.84 1.62
CA ASP A 52 -11.13 1.04 1.17
C ASP A 52 -11.49 2.53 1.11
N THR A 53 -12.54 2.88 0.37
CA THR A 53 -13.05 4.26 0.25
C THR A 53 -13.46 4.79 1.62
N GLY A 54 -12.97 5.99 1.97
CA GLY A 54 -13.22 6.61 3.28
C GLY A 54 -12.26 6.18 4.39
N THR A 55 -11.36 5.22 4.13
CA THR A 55 -10.32 4.82 5.07
C THR A 55 -9.29 5.94 5.24
N ARG A 56 -8.94 6.26 6.48
CA ARG A 56 -7.87 7.23 6.76
C ARG A 56 -6.51 6.57 6.54
N VAL A 57 -5.61 7.31 5.88
CA VAL A 57 -4.28 6.84 5.49
C VAL A 57 -3.26 7.90 5.87
N SER A 58 -2.14 7.46 6.42
CA SER A 58 -0.95 8.26 6.65
C SER A 58 0.10 7.98 5.57
N ALA A 59 0.86 9.02 5.22
CA ALA A 59 1.98 8.94 4.30
C ALA A 59 3.27 9.33 5.04
N GLU A 60 4.16 8.38 5.22
CA GLU A 60 5.50 8.62 5.75
C GLU A 60 6.45 8.87 4.58
N ILE A 61 7.19 9.99 4.61
CA ILE A 61 8.09 10.41 3.54
C ILE A 61 9.54 10.25 4.01
N SER A 62 10.35 9.62 3.17
CA SER A 62 11.81 9.50 3.32
C SER A 62 12.49 9.72 1.97
N GLU A 63 13.81 9.82 1.94
CA GLU A 63 14.56 10.06 0.72
C GLU A 63 14.25 8.98 -0.34
N GLY A 64 13.57 9.38 -1.42
CA GLY A 64 13.19 8.49 -2.52
C GLY A 64 12.06 7.50 -2.21
N CYS A 65 11.42 7.55 -1.04
CA CYS A 65 10.41 6.57 -0.63
C CYS A 65 9.20 7.21 0.06
N ILE A 66 8.01 6.76 -0.33
CA ILE A 66 6.74 7.11 0.31
C ILE A 66 6.12 5.80 0.81
N VAL A 67 5.86 5.72 2.10
CA VAL A 67 5.19 4.57 2.72
C VAL A 67 3.77 5.00 3.09
N LEU A 68 2.78 4.38 2.45
CA LEU A 68 1.36 4.60 2.75
C LEU A 68 0.88 3.55 3.75
N ARG A 69 0.25 3.98 4.84
CA ARG A 69 -0.30 3.09 5.87
C ARG A 69 -1.73 3.46 6.19
N VAL A 70 -2.59 2.46 6.31
CA VAL A 70 -3.94 2.65 6.84
C VAL A 70 -3.83 2.97 8.32
N ASP A 71 -4.49 4.06 8.74
CA ASP A 71 -4.58 4.42 10.15
C ASP A 71 -5.47 3.40 10.87
N LYS A 72 -4.89 2.72 11.86
CA LYS A 72 -5.63 1.82 12.74
C LYS A 72 -6.00 2.60 13.99
N SER A 73 -7.26 3.02 14.08
CA SER A 73 -7.85 3.49 15.34
C SER A 73 -8.14 2.31 16.27
#